data_AF-A0A7W8XXB1-F1
#
_entry.id   AF-A0A7W8XXB1-F1
#
_cell.length_a   1.000
_cell.length_b   1.000
_cell.length_c   1.000
_cell.angle_alpha   90.00
_cell.angle_beta   90.00
_cell.angle_gamma   90.00
#
_symmetry.space_group_name_H-M   'P 1'
#
loop_
_entity.id
_entity.type
_entity.pdbx_description
1 polymer ?
#
loop_
_entity_poly.entity_id
_entity_poly.type
_entity_poly.pdbx_seq_one_letter_code
_entity_poly.pdbx_strand_id
1 'polypeptide(L)'
;MDVDKAIALVSAAGIELTDRRRLDADDGWSLSFSNGTELQIGDSGKITVSGKGAETIARLLDLPSKRQHRANHGRSRPHSDGS
;
A
#
# COMPACT_ATOMS: atom_id res chain seq x y z
N MET A 1 9.10 6.44 2.75
CA MET A 1 9.24 4.97 2.90
C MET A 1 10.42 4.56 2.06
N ASP A 2 11.39 3.89 2.65
CA ASP A 2 12.62 3.47 1.96
C ASP A 2 12.39 2.21 1.12
N VAL A 3 13.03 2.15 -0.04
CA VAL A 3 13.00 1.00 -0.96
C VAL A 3 13.49 -0.26 -0.27
N ASP A 4 14.63 -0.20 0.41
CA ASP A 4 15.23 -1.34 1.10
C ASP A 4 14.31 -1.86 2.22
N LYS A 5 13.63 -0.96 2.93
CA LYS A 5 12.65 -1.33 3.95
C LYS A 5 11.44 -2.05 3.35
N ALA A 6 10.93 -1.58 2.21
CA ALA A 6 9.84 -2.24 1.52
C ALA A 6 10.23 -3.65 1.05
N ILE A 7 11.42 -3.80 0.46
CA ILE A 7 11.96 -5.10 0.03
C ILE A 7 12.10 -6.05 1.22
N ALA A 8 12.65 -5.58 2.34
CA ALA A 8 12.84 -6.40 3.55
C ALA A 8 11.51 -6.94 4.10
N LEU A 9 10.46 -6.12 4.16
CA LEU A 9 9.14 -6.54 4.63
C LEU A 9 8.48 -7.56 3.69
N VAL A 10 8.56 -7.32 2.38
CA VAL A 10 7.96 -8.21 1.39
C VAL A 10 8.72 -9.55 1.33
N SER A 11 10.05 -9.51 1.42
CA SER A 11 10.90 -10.70 1.51
C SER A 11 10.68 -11.48 2.81
N ALA A 12 10.49 -10.80 3.94
CA ALA A 12 10.13 -11.44 5.21
C ALA A 12 8.78 -12.18 5.16
N ALA A 13 7.88 -11.76 4.27
CA ALA A 13 6.64 -12.47 3.99
C ALA A 13 6.80 -13.65 3.00
N GLY A 14 8.03 -13.95 2.57
CA GLY A 14 8.34 -15.01 1.62
C GLY A 14 8.09 -14.64 0.15
N ILE A 15 7.95 -13.35 -0.16
CA ILE A 15 7.76 -12.87 -1.53
C ILE A 15 9.09 -12.31 -2.05
N GLU A 16 9.64 -12.97 -3.06
CA GLU A 16 10.92 -12.59 -3.64
C GLU A 16 10.79 -11.41 -4.61
N LEU A 17 11.82 -10.56 -4.62
CA LEU A 17 11.98 -9.46 -5.58
C LEU A 17 12.54 -10.02 -6.89
N THR A 18 11.84 -9.78 -7.99
CA THR A 18 12.23 -10.27 -9.33
C THR A 18 12.89 -9.20 -10.19
N ASP A 19 12.48 -7.94 -10.04
CA ASP A 19 13.05 -6.81 -10.76
C ASP A 19 13.07 -5.58 -9.86
N ARG A 20 14.15 -4.80 -9.95
CA ARG A 20 14.26 -3.48 -9.33
C ARG A 20 14.81 -2.52 -10.36
N ARG A 21 14.01 -1.52 -10.70
CA ARG A 21 14.34 -0.50 -11.70
C ARG A 21 14.14 0.90 -11.14
N ARG A 22 15.03 1.80 -11.52
CA ARG A 22 14.87 3.22 -11.24
C ARG A 22 13.95 3.83 -12.32
N LEU A 23 12.92 4.56 -11.93
CA LEU A 23 12.15 5.38 -12.87
C LEU A 23 13.02 6.59 -13.24
N ASP A 24 13.11 6.91 -14.53
CA ASP A 24 14.02 7.92 -15.09
C ASP A 24 14.03 9.23 -14.27
N ALA A 25 15.24 9.64 -13.88
CA ALA A 25 15.63 10.93 -13.32
C ALA A 25 14.79 11.48 -12.13
N ASP A 26 14.82 10.76 -10.99
CA ASP A 26 14.33 11.19 -9.67
C ASP A 26 12.83 10.97 -9.36
N ASP A 27 12.07 10.32 -10.25
CA ASP A 27 10.68 9.93 -9.97
C ASP A 27 10.53 8.61 -9.19
N GLY A 28 11.65 8.06 -8.68
CA GLY A 28 11.67 6.98 -7.70
C GLY A 28 12.03 5.59 -8.23
N TRP A 29 11.37 4.56 -7.70
CA TRP A 29 11.73 3.15 -7.90
C TRP A 29 10.52 2.29 -8.24
N SER A 30 10.67 1.43 -9.24
CA SER A 30 9.76 0.33 -9.58
C SER A 30 10.35 -1.00 -9.09
N LEU A 31 9.54 -1.76 -8.36
CA LEU A 31 9.89 -3.06 -7.81
C LEU A 31 8.86 -4.09 -8.31
N SER A 32 9.33 -5.16 -8.94
CA SER A 32 8.49 -6.30 -9.30
C SER A 32 8.77 -7.48 -8.38
N PHE A 33 7.71 -8.18 -8.00
CA PHE A 33 7.79 -9.33 -7.11
C PHE A 33 7.29 -10.61 -7.76
N SER A 34 7.80 -11.76 -7.32
CA SER A 34 7.45 -13.09 -7.83
C SER A 34 5.96 -13.41 -7.77
N ASN A 35 5.23 -12.75 -6.87
CA ASN A 35 3.77 -12.87 -6.75
C ASN A 35 2.99 -12.05 -7.82
N GLY A 36 3.67 -11.56 -8.86
CA GLY A 36 3.06 -10.75 -9.93
C GLY A 36 2.57 -9.39 -9.45
N THR A 37 3.27 -8.80 -8.47
CA THR A 37 2.95 -7.48 -7.92
C THR A 37 4.02 -6.48 -8.34
N GLU A 38 3.58 -5.29 -8.72
CA GLU A 38 4.46 -4.15 -9.00
C GLU A 38 4.23 -3.07 -7.95
N LEU A 39 5.32 -2.61 -7.34
CA LEU A 39 5.35 -1.58 -6.32
C LEU A 39 6.20 -0.42 -6.83
N GLN A 40 5.59 0.75 -6.96
CA GLN A 40 6.28 1.99 -7.28
C GLN A 40 6.39 2.87 -6.03
N ILE A 41 7.59 3.37 -5.78
CA ILE A 41 7.93 4.25 -4.66
C ILE A 41 8.52 5.52 -5.25
N GLY A 42 7.75 6.60 -5.31
CA GLY A 42 8.21 7.92 -5.72
C GLY A 42 8.98 8.62 -4.60
N ASP A 43 9.95 9.47 -4.98
CA ASP A 43 10.78 10.24 -4.03
C ASP A 43 9.95 11.17 -3.14
N SER A 44 8.84 11.70 -3.66
CA SER A 44 7.85 12.48 -2.89
C SER A 44 7.08 11.67 -1.82
N GLY A 45 7.44 10.40 -1.60
CA GLY A 45 6.80 9.48 -0.66
C GLY A 45 5.50 8.86 -1.18
N LYS A 46 5.19 9.04 -2.47
CA LYS A 46 4.02 8.45 -3.11
C LYS A 46 4.28 6.97 -3.38
N ILE A 47 3.43 6.10 -2.85
CA ILE A 47 3.55 4.66 -3.03
C ILE A 47 2.34 4.15 -3.81
N THR A 48 2.60 3.44 -4.90
CA THR A 48 1.57 2.84 -5.75
C THR A 48 1.81 1.34 -5.82
N VAL A 49 0.79 0.54 -5.53
CA VAL A 49 0.87 -0.92 -5.63
C VAL A 49 -0.15 -1.40 -6.65
N SER A 50 0.29 -2.21 -7.59
CA SER A 50 -0.51 -2.72 -8.70
C SER A 50 -0.23 -4.20 -8.95
N GLY A 51 -1.14 -4.90 -9.63
CA GLY A 51 -1.01 -6.32 -9.94
C GLY A 51 -1.79 -7.25 -9.02
N LYS A 52 -1.59 -8.56 -9.19
CA LYS A 52 -2.46 -9.60 -8.61
C LYS A 52 -2.32 -9.72 -7.09
N GLY A 53 -1.12 -9.48 -6.56
CA GLY A 53 -0.81 -9.51 -5.12
C GLY A 53 -0.76 -8.13 -4.46
N ALA A 54 -1.29 -7.09 -5.11
CA ALA A 54 -1.20 -5.72 -4.62
C ALA A 54 -1.81 -5.55 -3.23
N GLU A 55 -2.92 -6.23 -2.93
CA GLU A 55 -3.56 -6.14 -1.62
C GLU A 55 -2.70 -6.79 -0.51
N THR A 56 -1.98 -7.88 -0.82
CA THR A 56 -1.05 -8.53 0.11
C THR A 56 0.10 -7.58 0.45
N ILE A 57 0.75 -7.00 -0.56
CA ILE A 57 1.85 -6.05 -0.35
C ILE A 57 1.36 -4.78 0.36
N ALA A 58 0.19 -4.25 -0.02
CA ALA A 58 -0.38 -3.08 0.65
C ALA A 58 -0.63 -3.32 2.15
N ARG A 59 -1.10 -4.52 2.53
CA ARG A 59 -1.27 -4.92 3.93
C ARG A 59 0.06 -5.09 4.67
N LEU A 60 1.07 -5.72 4.04
CA LEU A 60 2.39 -5.93 4.64
C LEU A 60 3.13 -4.62 4.92
N LEU A 61 2.96 -3.66 4.03
CA LEU A 61 3.57 -2.33 4.14
C LEU A 61 2.73 -1.36 4.98
N ASP A 62 1.62 -1.84 5.57
CA ASP A 62 0.61 -1.03 6.26
C ASP A 62 0.23 0.24 5.49
N LEU A 63 0.21 0.12 4.15
CA LEU A 63 -0.18 1.24 3.33
C LEU A 63 -1.65 1.49 3.58
N PRO A 64 -2.09 2.77 3.56
CA PRO A 64 -3.50 3.08 3.47
C PRO A 64 -3.98 2.48 2.15
N SER A 65 -4.38 1.21 2.22
CA SER A 65 -5.26 0.58 1.26
C SER A 65 -6.34 1.60 1.08
N LYS A 66 -6.63 2.00 -0.15
CA LYS A 66 -7.72 2.92 -0.46
C LYS A 66 -9.08 2.28 -0.15
N ARG A 67 -9.24 1.59 0.99
CA ARG A 67 -10.38 1.78 1.88
C ARG A 67 -10.41 3.28 2.09
N GLN A 68 -11.22 4.04 1.36
CA GLN A 68 -12.63 4.14 1.74
C GLN A 68 -12.82 3.88 3.24
N HIS A 69 -12.03 4.57 4.07
CA HIS A 69 -12.56 5.10 5.30
C HIS A 69 -13.56 6.17 4.86
N ARG A 70 -14.69 5.68 4.34
CA ARG A 70 -15.94 6.42 4.28
C ARG A 70 -16.13 6.81 5.73
N ALA A 71 -15.85 8.07 6.03
CA ALA A 71 -16.22 8.69 7.28
C ALA A 71 -17.73 8.51 7.42
N ASN A 72 -18.13 7.42 8.06
CA ASN A 72 -19.47 7.22 8.57
C ASN A 72 -19.34 7.11 10.09
N HIS A 73 -18.91 8.21 10.69
CA HIS A 73 -18.95 8.39 12.13
C HIS A 73 -19.74 9.67 12.44
N GLY A 74 -20.92 9.48 13.03
CA GLY A 74 -21.70 10.48 13.75
C GLY A 74 -22.87 11.07 12.95
N ARG A 75 -24.14 10.95 13.35
CA ARG A 75 -24.76 10.50 14.61
C ARG A 75 -26.17 10.02 14.31
N SER A 76 -26.46 8.75 14.58
CA SER A 76 -27.82 8.34 14.95
C SER A 76 -27.94 8.63 16.44
N ARG A 77 -28.65 9.70 16.81
CA ARG A 77 -29.15 9.88 18.18
C ARG A 77 -30.40 9.01 18.32
N PRO A 78 -30.42 7.99 19.21
CA PRO A 78 -31.68 7.55 19.79
C PRO A 78 -32.00 8.46 20.98
N HIS A 79 -33.26 8.80 21.15
CA HIS A 79 -33.94 9.16 22.41
C HIS A 79 -35.36 9.54 21.96
N SER A 80 -36.25 8.56 21.87
CA SER A 80 -37.16 8.14 22.96
C SER A 80 -38.23 9.20 23.23
N ASP A 81 -39.45 8.83 22.87
CA ASP A 81 -40.74 9.31 23.35
C ASP A 81 -40.69 10.13 24.64
N GLY A 82 -41.31 11.32 24.59
CA GLY A 82 -41.76 12.08 25.74
C GLY A 82 -43.14 12.64 25.43
N SER A 83 -44.11 12.20 26.24
CA SER A 83 -45.56 12.40 26.23
C SER A 83 -46.11 13.78 25.86
#